data_AF-A0A8X6UIV6-F1
#
_entry.id   AF-A0A8X6UIV6-F1
#
_cell.length_a   1.000
_cell.length_b   1.000
_cell.length_c   1.000
_cell.angle_alpha   90.00
_cell.angle_beta   90.00
_cell.angle_gamma   90.00
#
_symmetry.space_group_name_H-M   'P 1'
#
loop_
_entity.id
_entity.type
_entity.pdbx_description
1 polymer ?
#
loop_
_entity_poly.entity_id
_entity_poly.type
_entity_poly.pdbx_seq_one_letter_code
_entity_poly.pdbx_strand_id
1 'polypeptide(L)'
;MSEKTDKIQIMFVVCREYEAKYIIRLLSGKLWIRLAEQSVLAAFVRAAVLIPPNQNYLPEIDIFCKNRNLNRNLLKRLLIVSKNTCKNKL
;
A
#
# COMPACT_ATOMS: atom_id res chain seq x y z
N MET A 1 -17.49 -21.16 19.33
CA MET A 1 -16.58 -20.09 18.89
C MET A 1 -17.41 -18.84 18.65
N SER A 2 -16.86 -17.64 18.89
CA SER A 2 -17.63 -16.40 18.74
C SER A 2 -17.61 -15.93 17.28
N GLU A 3 -18.71 -15.38 16.75
CA GLU A 3 -18.77 -14.94 15.34
C GLU A 3 -17.66 -13.95 14.95
N LYS A 4 -17.21 -13.14 15.93
CA LYS A 4 -16.11 -12.18 15.76
C LYS A 4 -14.78 -12.90 15.56
N THR A 5 -14.50 -13.95 16.34
CA THR A 5 -13.26 -14.72 16.22
C THR A 5 -13.21 -15.49 14.92
N ASP A 6 -14.35 -15.99 14.43
CA ASP A 6 -14.41 -16.79 13.21
C ASP A 6 -14.10 -15.94 11.96
N LYS A 7 -14.62 -14.70 11.90
CA LYS A 7 -14.27 -13.73 10.85
C LYS A 7 -12.79 -13.35 10.86
N ILE A 8 -12.21 -13.16 12.04
CA ILE A 8 -10.80 -12.81 12.19
C ILE A 8 -9.90 -13.97 11.71
N GLN A 9 -10.28 -15.22 12.02
CA GLN A 9 -9.58 -16.42 11.56
C GLN A 9 -9.58 -16.54 10.04
N ILE A 10 -10.74 -16.34 9.40
CA ILE A 10 -10.84 -16.34 7.93
C ILE A 10 -9.93 -15.27 7.32
N MET A 11 -9.87 -14.07 7.91
CA MET A 11 -8.98 -13.01 7.46
C MET A 11 -7.51 -13.45 7.50
N PHE A 12 -7.08 -14.13 8.57
CA PHE A 12 -5.71 -14.63 8.69
C PHE A 12 -5.35 -15.75 7.71
N VAL A 13 -6.33 -16.57 7.29
CA VAL A 13 -6.12 -17.62 6.28
C VAL A 13 -5.79 -17.03 4.90
N VAL A 14 -6.34 -15.86 4.57
CA VAL A 14 -6.14 -15.20 3.27
C VAL A 14 -4.87 -14.34 3.23
N CYS A 15 -4.39 -13.89 4.39
CA CYS A 15 -3.25 -12.98 4.50
C CYS A 15 -1.99 -13.54 3.84
N ARG A 16 -1.31 -12.71 3.04
CA ARG A 16 0.02 -13.02 2.50
C ARG A 16 1.09 -12.12 3.13
N GLU A 17 2.30 -12.65 3.25
CA GLU A 17 3.48 -11.92 3.71
C GLU A 17 3.28 -11.18 5.05
N TYR A 18 3.27 -9.84 5.02
CA TYR A 18 3.19 -8.97 6.20
C TYR A 18 1.76 -8.48 6.50
N GLU A 19 0.76 -8.87 5.71
CA GLU A 19 -0.63 -8.42 5.89
C GLU A 19 -1.17 -8.80 7.28
N ALA A 20 -0.95 -10.04 7.70
CA ALA A 20 -1.35 -10.53 9.02
C ALA A 20 -0.76 -9.68 10.16
N LYS A 21 0.51 -9.27 10.03
CA LYS A 21 1.21 -8.44 11.04
C LYS A 21 0.54 -7.08 11.22
N TYR A 22 0.09 -6.45 10.13
CA TYR A 22 -0.61 -5.15 10.21
C TYR A 22 -2.04 -5.30 10.70
N ILE A 23 -2.72 -6.38 10.35
CA ILE A 23 -4.06 -6.71 10.86
C ILE A 23 -4.05 -6.93 12.38
N ILE A 24 -3.09 -7.70 12.91
CA ILE A 24 -2.93 -7.91 14.36
C ILE A 24 -2.75 -6.58 15.09
N ARG A 25 -1.92 -5.69 14.53
CA ARG A 25 -1.65 -4.36 15.09
C ARG A 25 -2.88 -3.45 15.04
N LEU A 26 -3.67 -3.54 13.99
CA LEU A 26 -4.93 -2.80 13.85
C LEU A 26 -5.95 -3.26 14.91
N LEU A 27 -6.15 -4.57 15.06
CA LEU A 27 -7.05 -5.15 16.07
C LEU A 27 -6.60 -4.83 17.50
N SER A 28 -5.29 -4.72 17.73
CA SER A 28 -4.71 -4.28 19.01
C SER A 28 -4.84 -2.75 19.26
N GLY A 29 -5.32 -1.96 18.29
CA GLY A 29 -5.41 -0.51 18.39
C GLY A 29 -4.07 0.23 18.32
N LYS A 30 -2.98 -0.44 17.90
CA LYS A 30 -1.62 0.14 17.87
C LYS A 30 -0.96 -0.12 16.53
N LEU A 31 -1.23 0.76 15.56
CA LEU A 31 -0.60 0.70 14.24
C LEU A 31 0.80 1.33 14.29
N TRP A 32 1.84 0.51 14.48
CA TRP A 32 3.26 0.93 14.55
C TRP A 32 3.85 1.38 13.19
N ILE A 33 3.08 2.15 12.43
CA ILE A 33 3.52 2.82 11.19
C ILE A 33 3.91 4.28 11.53
N ARG A 34 3.66 4.74 12.78
CA ARG A 34 3.93 6.11 13.28
C ARG A 34 3.43 7.19 12.32
N LEU A 35 2.33 6.92 11.61
CA LEU A 35 1.64 7.91 10.80
C LEU A 35 0.82 8.80 11.73
N ALA A 36 1.14 10.09 11.74
CA ALA A 36 0.29 11.11 12.32
C ALA A 36 -0.75 11.54 11.28
N GLU A 37 -1.92 11.98 11.73
CA GLU A 37 -3.00 12.47 10.87
C GLU A 37 -2.51 13.47 9.80
N GLN A 38 -1.67 14.42 10.20
CA GLN A 38 -1.08 15.41 9.30
C GLN A 38 -0.24 14.79 8.18
N SER A 39 0.47 13.69 8.48
CA SER A 39 1.27 12.99 7.47
C SER A 39 0.41 12.26 6.45
N VAL A 40 -0.75 11.76 6.86
CA VAL A 40 -1.74 11.15 5.96
C VAL A 40 -2.38 12.21 5.08
N LEU A 41 -2.80 13.35 5.67
CA LEU A 41 -3.39 14.46 4.94
C LEU A 41 -2.43 15.04 3.89
N ALA A 42 -1.17 15.28 4.26
CA ALA A 42 -0.15 15.77 3.34
C ALA A 42 0.12 14.79 2.19
N ALA A 43 0.15 13.48 2.48
CA ALA A 43 0.31 12.47 1.44
C ALA A 43 -0.90 12.39 0.50
N PHE A 44 -2.12 12.50 1.04
CA PHE A 44 -3.36 12.49 0.28
C PHE A 44 -3.46 13.69 -0.67
N VAL A 45 -3.22 14.90 -0.18
CA VAL A 45 -3.23 16.12 -1.02
C VAL A 45 -2.20 16.00 -2.14
N ARG A 46 -0.99 15.49 -1.85
CA ARG A 46 0.03 15.23 -2.87
C ARG A 46 -0.45 14.21 -3.89
N ALA A 47 -1.08 13.11 -3.47
CA ALA A 47 -1.60 12.10 -4.37
C ALA A 47 -2.71 12.66 -5.28
N ALA A 48 -3.65 13.45 -4.75
CA ALA A 48 -4.73 14.05 -5.51
C ALA A 48 -4.25 15.08 -6.54
N VAL A 49 -3.17 15.81 -6.23
CA VAL A 49 -2.53 16.74 -7.19
C VAL A 49 -1.78 15.97 -8.29
N LEU A 50 -1.11 14.88 -7.93
CA LEU A 50 -0.32 14.07 -8.88
C LEU A 50 -1.19 13.17 -9.76
N ILE A 51 -2.29 12.66 -9.22
CA ILE A 51 -3.22 11.74 -9.87
C ILE A 51 -4.61 12.35 -9.71
N PRO A 52 -5.11 13.10 -10.71
CA PRO A 52 -6.43 13.68 -10.61
C PRO A 52 -7.47 12.54 -10.59
N PRO A 53 -8.50 12.65 -9.74
CA PRO A 53 -9.52 11.62 -9.61
C PRO A 53 -10.32 11.46 -10.93
N ASN A 54 -10.86 10.27 -11.17
CA ASN A 54 -11.68 9.91 -12.35
C ASN A 54 -10.95 9.78 -13.70
N GLN A 55 -9.67 9.42 -13.70
CA GLN A 55 -8.97 9.04 -14.93
C GLN A 55 -9.26 7.57 -15.30
N ASN A 56 -9.66 7.31 -16.55
CA ASN A 56 -9.99 5.98 -17.08
C ASN A 56 -8.77 5.03 -17.18
N TYR A 57 -7.55 5.57 -17.10
CA TYR A 57 -6.30 4.83 -17.18
C TYR A 57 -5.20 5.67 -16.51
N LEU A 58 -4.37 5.05 -15.66
CA LEU A 58 -3.24 5.73 -15.04
C LEU A 58 -2.22 6.10 -16.13
N PRO A 59 -1.91 7.39 -16.36
CA PRO A 59 -0.79 7.76 -17.23
C PRO A 59 0.49 7.13 -16.68
N GLU A 60 1.38 6.68 -17.57
CA GLU A 60 2.63 6.00 -17.21
C GLU A 60 3.34 6.71 -16.04
N ILE A 61 3.89 5.90 -15.12
CA ILE A 61 4.34 6.18 -13.74
C ILE A 61 5.51 7.21 -13.66
N ASP A 62 5.69 8.05 -14.66
CA ASP A 62 6.81 8.97 -14.84
C ASP A 62 6.75 10.19 -13.90
N ILE A 63 5.59 10.47 -13.30
CA ILE A 63 5.40 11.65 -12.45
C ILE A 63 6.14 11.53 -11.11
N PHE A 64 6.38 10.31 -10.59
CA PHE A 64 7.08 10.13 -9.31
C PHE A 64 8.60 10.36 -9.39
N CYS A 65 9.16 10.39 -10.61
CA CYS A 65 10.60 10.32 -10.84
C CYS A 65 11.25 11.67 -11.17
N LYS A 66 10.47 12.70 -11.52
CA LYS A 66 11.05 13.96 -12.01
C LYS A 66 11.68 14.82 -10.91
N ASN A 67 11.42 14.53 -9.63
CA ASN A 67 11.79 15.45 -8.53
C ASN A 67 12.55 14.82 -7.34
N ARG A 68 13.08 13.60 -7.47
CA ARG A 68 14.10 13.08 -6.55
C ARG A 68 15.18 12.38 -7.36
N ASN A 69 16.45 12.64 -7.06
CA ASN A 69 17.63 11.89 -7.52
C ASN A 69 17.57 10.43 -6.99
N LEU A 70 16.56 9.66 -7.41
CA LEU A 70 16.39 8.28 -7.03
C LEU A 70 17.06 7.43 -8.11
N ASN A 71 18.07 6.67 -7.69
CA ASN A 71 18.85 5.78 -8.54
C ASN A 71 17.92 4.95 -9.45
N ARG A 72 18.11 5.04 -10.78
CA ARG A 72 17.32 4.32 -11.81
C ARG A 72 17.24 2.81 -11.56
N ASN A 73 18.22 2.25 -10.85
CA ASN A 73 18.28 0.84 -10.46
C ASN A 73 17.26 0.45 -9.38
N LEU A 74 16.90 1.37 -8.48
CA LEU A 74 15.85 1.16 -7.47
C LEU A 74 14.47 1.19 -8.10
N LEU A 75 14.26 2.08 -9.07
CA LEU A 75 13.01 2.18 -9.84
C LEU A 75 12.78 0.91 -10.66
N LYS A 76 13.82 0.41 -11.34
CA LYS A 76 13.77 -0.89 -12.04
C LYS A 76 13.42 -2.03 -11.08
N ARG A 77 14.04 -2.08 -9.89
CA ARG A 77 13.70 -3.07 -8.85
C ARG A 77 12.26 -2.93 -8.36
N LEU A 78 11.77 -1.71 -8.12
CA LEU A 78 10.40 -1.46 -7.62
C LEU A 78 9.34 -1.84 -8.66
N LEU A 79 9.59 -1.56 -9.94
CA LEU A 79 8.72 -1.98 -11.05
C LEU A 79 8.69 -3.50 -11.22
N ILE A 80 9.83 -4.17 -11.07
CA ILE A 80 9.89 -5.64 -11.10
C ILE A 80 9.09 -6.23 -9.94
N VAL A 81 9.27 -5.70 -8.72
CA VAL A 81 8.53 -6.15 -7.54
C VAL A 81 7.04 -5.92 -7.71
N SER A 82 6.62 -4.73 -8.16
CA SER A 82 5.20 -4.41 -8.40
C SER A 82 4.56 -5.26 -9.50
N LYS A 83 5.28 -5.53 -10.60
CA LYS A 83 4.81 -6.43 -11.66
C LYS A 83 4.70 -7.88 -11.18
N ASN A 84 5.63 -8.34 -10.34
CA ASN A 84 5.60 -9.70 -9.78
C ASN A 84 4.49 -9.87 -8.74
N THR A 85 4.20 -8.85 -7.93
CA THR A 85 3.08 -8.89 -6.98
C THR A 85 1.72 -8.94 -7.67
N CYS A 86 1.58 -8.33 -8.86
CA CYS A 86 0.34 -8.41 -9.64
C CYS A 86 0.23 -9.74 -10.42
N LYS A 87 1.34 -10.33 -10.89
CA LYS A 87 1.32 -11.63 -11.59
C LYS A 87 1.04 -12.81 -10.66
N ASN A 88 1.46 -12.75 -9.39
CA ASN A 88 1.21 -13.79 -8.39
C ASN A 88 -0.18 -13.69 -7.74
N LYS A 89 -1.08 -12.86 -8.30
CA LYS A 89 -2.43 -12.59 -7.78
C LYS A 89 -3.55 -13.01 -8.76
N LEU A 90 -3.22 -13.85 -9.73
CA LEU A 90 -4.16 -14.62 -10.56
C LEU A 90 -4.01 -16.11 -10.21
#